data_AF-A0A9E7I309-F1
#
_entry.id   AF-A0A9E7I309-F1
#
_cell.length_a   1.000
_cell.length_b   1.000
_cell.length_c   1.000
_cell.angle_alpha   90.00
_cell.angle_beta   90.00
_cell.angle_gamma   90.00
#
_symmetry.space_group_name_H-M   'P 1'
#
loop_
_entity.id
_entity.type
_entity.pdbx_description
1 polymer ?
#
loop_
_entity_poly.entity_id
_entity_poly.type
_entity_poly.pdbx_seq_one_letter_code
_entity_poly.pdbx_strand_id
1 'polypeptide(L)' 'MMLYRTNGEAFARDFAAAMVKMRAISPLAGTRGEIRLNCRRMN' A
#
# COMPACT_ATOMS: atom_id res chain seq x y z
N MET A 1 19.21 10.68 -7.23
CA MET A 1 19.52 9.48 -6.42
C MET A 1 20.28 9.77 -5.11
N MET A 2 20.99 10.90 -4.95
CA MET A 2 21.72 11.19 -3.71
C MET A 2 20.82 11.51 -2.49
N LEU A 3 19.66 12.17 -2.69
CA LEU A 3 18.77 12.63 -1.61
C LEU A 3 18.36 11.50 -0.66
N TYR A 4 17.78 10.42 -1.18
CA TYR A 4 17.37 9.27 -0.35
C TYR A 4 18.56 8.46 0.18
N ARG A 5 19.73 8.55 -0.47
CA ARG A 5 20.95 7.86 -0.02
C ARG A 5 21.55 8.53 1.22
N THR A 6 21.52 9.86 1.29
CA THR A 6 22.13 10.63 2.38
C THR A 6 21.13 11.11 3.42
N ASN A 7 19.82 11.11 3.10
CA ASN A 7 18.76 11.50 4.00
C ASN A 7 17.66 10.44 4.03
N GLY A 8 17.75 9.54 5.02
CA GLY A 8 16.77 8.48 5.24
C GLY A 8 15.40 9.00 5.68
N GLU A 9 15.32 10.16 6.34
CA GLU A 9 14.05 10.78 6.74
C GLU A 9 13.26 11.23 5.52
N ALA A 10 13.93 11.84 4.53
CA ALA A 10 13.31 12.23 3.27
C ALA A 10 12.72 11.01 2.54
N PHE A 11 13.45 9.89 2.50
CA PHE A 11 12.92 8.63 1.96
C PHE A 11 11.72 8.13 2.75
N ALA A 12 11.82 8.04 4.08
CA ALA A 12 10.76 7.50 4.91
C ALA A 12 9.45 8.27 4.78
N ARG A 13 9.53 9.62 4.77
CA ARG A 13 8.38 10.50 4.57
C ARG A 13 7.72 10.26 3.21
N ASP A 14 8.51 10.28 2.15
CA ASP A 14 7.98 10.21 0.78
C ASP A 14 7.47 8.80 0.48
N PHE A 15 8.11 7.77 1.03
CA PHE A 15 7.64 6.38 0.98
C PHE A 15 6.30 6.21 1.71
N ALA A 16 6.17 6.72 2.93
CA ALA A 16 4.91 6.64 3.68
C ALA A 16 3.76 7.31 2.92
N ALA A 17 4.00 8.50 2.36
CA ALA A 17 3.01 9.19 1.53
C ALA A 17 2.64 8.39 0.26
N ALA A 18 3.61 7.74 -0.38
CA ALA A 18 3.37 6.87 -1.53
C ALA A 18 2.53 5.65 -1.17
N MET A 19 2.79 4.99 -0.04
CA MET A 19 2.04 3.82 0.41
C MET A 19 0.57 4.13 0.73
N VAL A 20 0.29 5.33 1.29
CA VAL A 20 -1.08 5.81 1.52
C VAL A 20 -1.84 6.02 0.20
N LYS A 21 -1.15 6.48 -0.85
CA LYS A 21 -1.74 6.61 -2.19
C LYS A 21 -1.94 5.24 -2.83
N MET A 22 -0.97 4.35 -2.71
CA MET A 22 -1.00 3.01 -3.30
C MET A 22 -2.18 2.18 -2.78
N ARG A 23 -2.48 2.23 -1.48
CA ARG A 23 -3.61 1.46 -0.92
C ARG A 23 -4.99 1.88 -1.45
N ALA A 24 -5.09 3.07 -2.04
CA ALA A 24 -6.34 3.61 -2.56
C ALA A 24 -6.59 3.24 -4.03
N ILE A 25 -5.69 2.48 -4.67
CA ILE A 25 -5.85 2.02 -6.05
C ILE A 25 -6.89 0.91 -6.10
N SER A 26 -8.04 1.20 -6.69
CA SER A 26 -9.13 0.27 -6.98
C SER A 26 -9.49 -0.72 -5.86
N PRO A 27 -9.70 -0.26 -4.61
CA PRO A 27 -10.05 -1.17 -3.52
C PRO A 27 -11.44 -1.78 -3.71
N LEU A 28 -11.56 -3.05 -3.36
CA LEU A 28 -12.84 -3.72 -3.14
C LEU A 28 -13.41 -3.21 -1.81
N ALA A 29 -14.59 -2.57 -1.86
CA ALA A 29 -15.23 -1.95 -0.71
C ALA A 29 -16.76 -2.09 -0.78
N GLY A 30 -17.39 -2.06 0.40
CA GLY A 30 -18.82 -2.36 0.55
C GLY A 30 -19.08 -3.84 0.36
N THR A 31 -20.09 -4.17 -0.44
CA THR A 31 -20.45 -5.56 -0.77
C THR A 31 -19.71 -6.10 -2.01
N ARG A 32 -18.76 -5.33 -2.56
CA ARG A 32 -17.97 -5.75 -3.72
C ARG A 32 -16.79 -6.57 -3.23
N GLY A 33 -16.90 -7.90 -3.31
CA GLY A 33 -15.85 -8.86 -2.91
C GLY A 33 -16.25 -9.71 -1.70
N GLU A 34 -15.27 -10.41 -1.11
CA GLU A 34 -15.45 -11.26 0.07
C GLU A 34 -14.24 -11.21 1.01
N ILE A 35 -14.46 -11.52 2.29
CA ILE A 35 -13.37 -11.78 3.25
C ILE A 35 -13.00 -13.25 3.15
N ARG A 36 -11.80 -13.54 2.65
CA ARG A 36 -11.34 -14.92 2.44
C ARG A 36 -10.90 -15.56 3.75
N LEU A 37 -11.38 -16.77 4.02
CA LEU A 37 -10.91 -17.59 5.15
C LEU A 37 -9.52 -18.18 4.86
N ASN A 38 -9.21 -18.42 3.59
CA ASN A 38 -7.90 -18.83 3.13
C ASN A 38 -7.43 -17.92 1.98
N CYS A 39 -6.38 -17.13 2.20
CA CYS A 39 -5.85 -16.19 1.20
C CYS A 39 -5.37 -16.83 -0.11
N ARG A 40 -5.29 -18.16 -0.20
CA ARG A 40 -4.89 -18.88 -1.43
C ARG A 40 -6.06 -19.42 -2.25
N ARG A 41 -7.29 -19.45 -1.73
CA ARG A 41 -8.47 -20.03 -2.43
C ARG A 41 -9.72 -19.17 -2.23
N MET A 42 -10.56 -19.06 -3.27
CA MET A 42 -11.86 -18.40 -3.11
C MET A 42 -12.68 -19.26 -2.13
N ASN A 43 -13.53 -18.61 -1.34
CA ASN A 43 -14.37 -19.36 -0.41
C ASN A 43 -15.38 -20.23 -1.17
#